data_AF-A0A1Y5HBQ2-F1
#
_entry.id   AF-A0A1Y5HBQ2-F1
#
_cell.length_a   1.000
_cell.length_b   1.000
_cell.length_c   1.000
_cell.angle_alpha   90.00
_cell.angle_beta   90.00
_cell.angle_gamma   90.00
#
_symmetry.space_group_name_H-M   'P 1'
#
loop_
_entity.id
_entity.type
_entity.pdbx_description
1 polymer ?
#
loop_
_entity_poly.entity_id
_entity_poly.type
_entity_poly.pdbx_seq_one_letter_code
_entity_poly.pdbx_strand_id
1 'polypeptide(L)'
;MSDFLTLYEHVRTHKPREILEFGTGVSSVVLAHALLENATEGEPLGRVTSMEEDLYWHDKAADNLSAEHKNIIDLVHSPKVDGFYKLFRGVRYTHIPERPYDFVFSDGPERHSPVNNDKLFDLDLILIVLRSKRPIYAIVDNHYLTFYILQKVFGIKNARYSVSHRLMFVGPVNADQARHLRKENFVPDLRLCSPTELKLRMALDEEEPPARG
;
A
#
# COMPACT_ATOMS: atom_id res chain seq x y z
N MET A 1 -12.20 -3.94 12.00
CA MET A 1 -12.19 -5.39 11.70
C MET A 1 -12.82 -5.66 10.32
N SER A 2 -12.68 -4.73 9.37
CA SER A 2 -13.08 -4.87 7.96
C SER A 2 -11.85 -5.10 7.07
N ASP A 3 -10.67 -4.69 7.53
CA ASP A 3 -9.48 -4.54 6.71
C ASP A 3 -8.82 -5.90 6.44
N PHE A 4 -8.73 -6.76 7.46
CA PHE A 4 -8.18 -8.11 7.31
C PHE A 4 -9.02 -9.02 6.42
N LEU A 5 -10.36 -8.96 6.52
CA LEU A 5 -11.23 -9.72 5.62
C LEU A 5 -11.03 -9.27 4.18
N THR A 6 -10.95 -7.94 3.96
CA THR A 6 -10.69 -7.37 2.63
C THR A 6 -9.34 -7.86 2.07
N LEU A 7 -8.28 -7.87 2.88
CA LEU A 7 -6.97 -8.38 2.47
C LEU A 7 -7.00 -9.86 2.12
N TYR A 8 -7.61 -10.67 2.99
CA TYR A 8 -7.77 -12.10 2.77
C TYR A 8 -8.54 -12.37 1.47
N GLU A 9 -9.72 -11.77 1.28
CA GLU A 9 -10.54 -11.93 0.08
C GLU A 9 -9.81 -11.45 -1.18
N HIS A 10 -9.04 -10.36 -1.09
CA HIS A 10 -8.25 -9.86 -2.20
C HIS A 10 -7.20 -10.89 -2.64
N VAL A 11 -6.44 -11.46 -1.69
CA VAL A 11 -5.41 -12.47 -1.98
C VAL A 11 -6.03 -13.78 -2.48
N ARG A 12 -7.17 -14.21 -1.92
CA ARG A 12 -7.87 -15.42 -2.39
C ARG A 12 -8.43 -15.26 -3.81
N THR A 13 -8.91 -14.06 -4.15
CA THR A 13 -9.47 -13.77 -5.48
C THR A 13 -8.39 -13.59 -6.54
N HIS A 14 -7.36 -12.80 -6.25
CA HIS A 14 -6.36 -12.39 -7.24
C HIS A 14 -5.14 -13.29 -7.29
N LYS A 15 -4.96 -14.15 -6.27
CA LYS A 15 -3.90 -15.17 -6.18
C LYS A 15 -2.50 -14.60 -6.48
N PRO A 16 -2.09 -13.50 -5.82
CA PRO A 16 -0.75 -12.94 -6.00
C PRO A 16 0.32 -13.96 -5.59
N ARG A 17 1.51 -13.87 -6.19
CA ARG A 17 2.63 -14.77 -5.86
C ARG A 17 3.67 -14.11 -4.99
N GLU A 18 3.88 -12.81 -5.15
CA GLU A 18 4.89 -12.06 -4.41
C GLU A 18 4.22 -10.83 -3.79
N ILE A 19 3.84 -10.97 -2.52
CA ILE A 19 3.23 -9.90 -1.74
C ILE A 19 4.34 -9.11 -1.04
N LEU A 20 4.25 -7.78 -1.10
CA LEU A 20 5.05 -6.87 -0.28
C LEU A 20 4.13 -6.18 0.73
N GLU A 21 4.49 -6.24 1.99
CA GLU A 21 3.79 -5.55 3.07
C GLU A 21 4.71 -4.51 3.70
N PHE A 22 4.22 -3.28 3.84
CA PHE A 22 4.84 -2.24 4.64
C PHE A 22 4.15 -2.17 6.00
N GLY A 23 4.88 -2.45 7.07
CA GLY A 23 4.35 -2.58 8.43
C GLY A 23 3.99 -4.04 8.75
N THR A 24 4.77 -4.66 9.64
CA THR A 24 4.50 -6.02 10.08
C THR A 24 3.38 -6.05 11.12
N GLY A 25 2.50 -7.05 11.02
CA GLY A 25 1.41 -7.18 11.97
C GLY A 25 0.54 -8.41 11.78
N VAL A 26 -0.71 -8.33 12.24
CA VAL A 26 -1.69 -9.39 12.04
C VAL A 26 -2.00 -9.59 10.54
N SER A 27 -1.93 -8.52 9.76
CA SER A 27 -2.03 -8.56 8.30
C SER A 27 -1.02 -9.52 7.67
N SER A 28 0.21 -9.61 8.18
CA SER A 28 1.23 -10.54 7.66
C SER A 28 0.76 -11.99 7.69
N VAL A 29 0.13 -12.38 8.80
CA VAL A 29 -0.44 -13.72 9.01
C VAL A 29 -1.65 -13.93 8.11
N VAL A 30 -2.53 -12.94 8.00
CA VAL A 30 -3.72 -13.00 7.15
C VAL A 30 -3.35 -13.19 5.68
N LEU A 31 -2.36 -12.43 5.19
CA LEU A 31 -1.85 -12.53 3.82
C LEU A 31 -1.22 -13.90 3.56
N ALA A 32 -0.37 -14.37 4.48
CA ALA A 32 0.27 -15.68 4.37
C ALA A 32 -0.73 -16.84 4.42
N HIS A 33 -1.75 -16.74 5.28
CA HIS A 33 -2.81 -17.74 5.39
C HIS A 33 -3.63 -17.85 4.10
N ALA A 34 -3.97 -16.72 3.47
CA ALA A 34 -4.64 -16.72 2.18
C ALA A 34 -3.80 -17.38 1.07
N LEU A 35 -2.47 -17.20 1.09
CA LEU A 35 -1.55 -17.88 0.16
C LEU A 35 -1.46 -19.39 0.39
N LEU A 36 -1.48 -19.83 1.65
CA LEU A 36 -1.52 -21.25 2.01
C LEU A 36 -2.76 -21.92 1.43
N GLU A 37 -3.94 -21.32 1.63
CA GLU A 37 -5.18 -21.88 1.09
C GLU A 37 -5.18 -21.89 -0.44
N ASN A 38 -4.74 -20.81 -1.10
CA ASN A 38 -4.54 -20.80 -2.55
C ASN A 38 -3.68 -22.00 -2.99
N ALA A 39 -2.60 -22.30 -2.25
CA ALA A 39 -1.72 -23.40 -2.57
C ALA A 39 -2.37 -24.78 -2.36
N THR A 40 -3.19 -24.94 -1.31
CA THR A 40 -3.96 -26.18 -1.10
C THR A 40 -4.98 -26.45 -2.20
N GLU A 41 -5.43 -25.40 -2.90
CA GLU A 41 -6.36 -25.45 -4.02
C GLU A 41 -5.67 -25.56 -5.39
N GLY A 42 -4.34 -25.71 -5.41
CA GLY A 42 -3.54 -26.00 -6.61
C GLY A 42 -2.78 -24.81 -7.19
N GLU A 43 -2.82 -23.63 -6.57
CA GLU A 43 -1.94 -22.52 -6.98
C GLU A 43 -0.50 -22.75 -6.52
N PRO A 44 0.50 -22.17 -7.21
CA PRO A 44 1.86 -22.14 -6.67
C PRO A 44 1.91 -21.38 -5.35
N LEU A 45 2.61 -21.95 -4.36
CA LEU A 45 2.83 -21.26 -3.08
C LEU A 45 3.54 -19.91 -3.32
N GLY A 46 2.91 -18.84 -2.84
CA GLY A 46 3.47 -17.50 -2.87
C GLY A 46 4.34 -17.19 -1.66
N ARG A 47 4.75 -15.93 -1.55
CA ARG A 47 5.54 -15.39 -0.43
C ARG A 47 5.03 -14.02 -0.02
N VAL A 48 5.11 -13.74 1.28
CA VAL A 48 4.95 -12.40 1.84
C VAL A 48 6.32 -11.88 2.23
N THR A 49 6.72 -10.72 1.71
CA THR A 49 7.84 -9.94 2.27
C THR A 49 7.24 -8.89 3.19
N SER A 50 7.43 -9.03 4.50
CA SER A 50 6.87 -8.12 5.51
C SER A 50 7.96 -7.21 6.04
N MET A 51 7.80 -5.90 5.86
CA MET A 51 8.80 -4.89 6.20
C MET A 51 8.51 -4.29 7.58
N GLU A 52 9.52 -4.23 8.44
CA GLU A 52 9.44 -3.63 9.78
C GLU A 52 10.58 -2.62 9.98
N GLU A 53 10.27 -1.44 10.49
CA GLU A 53 11.25 -0.36 10.69
C GLU A 53 11.91 -0.38 12.06
N ASP A 54 11.22 -0.93 13.05
CA ASP A 54 11.65 -0.98 14.42
C ASP A 54 12.15 -2.38 14.77
N LEU A 55 13.42 -2.47 15.15
CA LEU A 55 14.07 -3.75 15.42
C LEU A 55 13.38 -4.52 16.55
N TYR A 56 12.85 -3.83 17.57
CA TYR A 56 12.14 -4.49 18.65
C TYR A 56 10.85 -5.16 18.15
N TRP A 57 10.07 -4.45 17.33
CA TRP A 57 8.85 -5.02 16.75
C TRP A 57 9.14 -6.14 15.74
N HIS A 58 10.22 -6.01 14.98
CA HIS A 58 10.71 -7.06 14.10
C HIS A 58 10.98 -8.35 14.88
N ASP A 59 11.80 -8.26 15.94
CA ASP A 59 12.18 -9.43 16.73
C ASP A 59 10.95 -10.04 17.42
N LYS A 60 10.02 -9.20 17.91
CA LYS A 60 8.75 -9.67 18.46
C LYS A 60 7.88 -10.40 17.45
N ALA A 61 7.79 -9.91 16.22
CA ALA A 61 7.06 -10.60 15.17
C ALA A 61 7.72 -11.94 14.85
N ALA A 62 9.05 -11.97 14.68
CA ALA A 62 9.81 -13.19 14.40
C ALA A 62 9.60 -14.28 15.47
N ASP A 63 9.55 -13.90 16.75
CA ASP A 63 9.30 -14.81 17.86
C ASP A 63 7.87 -15.38 17.86
N ASN A 64 6.89 -14.57 17.46
CA ASN A 64 5.48 -14.92 17.48
C ASN A 64 4.99 -15.71 16.25
N LEU A 65 5.74 -15.69 15.14
CA LEU A 65 5.36 -16.43 13.95
C LEU A 65 5.45 -17.96 14.18
N SER A 66 4.39 -18.68 13.80
CA SER A 66 4.40 -20.14 13.81
C SER A 66 5.38 -20.68 12.74
N ALA A 67 5.83 -21.93 12.91
CA ALA A 67 6.74 -22.57 11.96
C ALA A 67 6.20 -22.60 10.52
N GLU A 68 4.89 -22.76 10.36
CA GLU A 68 4.22 -22.72 9.06
C GLU A 68 4.34 -21.34 8.40
N HIS A 69 4.02 -20.27 9.14
CA HIS A 69 4.10 -18.91 8.62
C HIS A 69 5.54 -18.47 8.34
N LYS A 70 6.53 -18.92 9.14
CA LYS A 70 7.96 -18.63 8.93
C LYS A 70 8.49 -19.11 7.57
N ASN A 71 7.85 -20.09 6.95
CA ASN A 71 8.26 -20.58 5.63
C ASN A 71 7.75 -19.71 4.46
N ILE A 72 6.79 -18.82 4.72
CA ILE A 72 6.08 -18.03 3.70
C ILE A 72 6.27 -16.54 3.92
N ILE A 73 6.41 -16.13 5.17
CA ILE A 73 6.69 -14.75 5.55
C ILE A 73 8.20 -14.59 5.67
N ASP A 74 8.76 -13.82 4.75
CA ASP A 74 10.09 -13.25 4.84
C ASP A 74 10.00 -11.92 5.57
N LEU A 75 10.31 -11.94 6.87
CA LEU A 75 10.30 -10.76 7.72
C LEU A 75 11.62 -9.99 7.56
N VAL A 76 11.52 -8.71 7.23
CA VAL A 76 12.68 -7.88 6.88
C VAL A 76 12.69 -6.63 7.76
N HIS A 77 13.69 -6.55 8.64
CA HIS A 77 14.01 -5.30 9.31
C HIS A 77 14.71 -4.34 8.34
N SER A 78 14.13 -3.16 8.16
CA SER A 78 14.74 -2.06 7.43
C SER A 78 14.36 -0.75 8.12
N PRO A 79 15.31 0.01 8.69
CA PRO A 79 15.00 1.33 9.23
C PRO A 79 14.38 2.24 8.15
N LYS A 80 13.58 3.22 8.57
CA LYS A 80 13.06 4.26 7.69
C LYS A 80 13.99 5.47 7.58
N VAL A 81 13.90 6.17 6.47
CA VAL A 81 14.56 7.45 6.20
C VAL A 81 13.62 8.39 5.47
N ASP A 82 13.92 9.68 5.53
CA ASP A 82 13.31 10.65 4.65
C ASP A 82 13.72 10.39 3.19
N GLY A 83 12.79 10.64 2.28
CA GLY A 83 13.01 10.54 0.85
C GLY A 83 12.21 11.58 0.08
N PHE A 84 12.46 11.62 -1.22
CA PHE A 84 11.76 12.50 -2.12
C PHE A 84 11.26 11.73 -3.35
N TYR A 85 10.01 11.99 -3.70
CA TYR A 85 9.48 11.68 -5.01
C TYR A 85 9.14 13.01 -5.72
N LYS A 86 10.02 13.42 -6.64
CA LYS A 86 9.97 14.72 -7.32
C LYS A 86 9.94 15.87 -6.29
N LEU A 87 8.80 16.55 -6.14
CA LEU A 87 8.59 17.67 -5.23
C LEU A 87 8.00 17.26 -3.86
N PHE A 88 7.64 15.99 -3.69
CA PHE A 88 7.01 15.49 -2.47
C PHE A 88 8.03 14.83 -1.55
N ARG A 89 8.12 15.32 -0.30
CA ARG A 89 8.94 14.72 0.77
C ARG A 89 8.12 13.67 1.51
N GLY A 90 8.65 12.47 1.65
CA GLY A 90 7.99 11.34 2.32
C GLY A 90 8.95 10.57 3.23
N VAL A 91 8.47 9.51 3.86
CA VAL A 91 9.28 8.46 4.50
C VAL A 91 9.33 7.20 3.64
N ARG A 92 10.45 6.48 3.71
CA ARG A 92 10.66 5.18 3.06
C ARG A 92 11.50 4.24 3.90
N TYR A 93 11.35 2.95 3.67
CA TYR A 93 12.36 1.96 4.03
C TYR A 93 13.71 2.26 3.35
N THR A 94 14.80 2.08 4.08
CA THR A 94 16.17 2.18 3.54
C THR A 94 16.44 1.12 2.48
N HIS A 95 16.01 -0.10 2.73
CA HIS A 95 16.21 -1.25 1.85
C HIS A 95 14.91 -2.07 1.74
N ILE A 96 14.41 -2.22 0.51
CA ILE A 96 13.33 -3.16 0.20
C ILE A 96 13.87 -4.18 -0.80
N PRO A 97 13.80 -5.49 -0.53
CA PRO A 97 14.29 -6.54 -1.42
C PRO A 97 13.82 -6.37 -2.87
N GLU A 98 14.69 -6.71 -3.82
CA GLU A 98 14.34 -6.66 -5.25
C GLU A 98 13.63 -7.95 -5.66
N ARG A 99 12.31 -7.88 -5.79
CA ARG A 99 11.45 -9.00 -6.18
C ARG A 99 10.36 -8.54 -7.16
N PRO A 100 9.79 -9.46 -7.96
CA PRO A 100 8.73 -9.12 -8.90
C PRO A 100 7.36 -9.05 -8.21
N TYR A 101 7.22 -8.15 -7.24
CA TYR A 101 5.99 -7.95 -6.48
C TYR A 101 4.80 -7.66 -7.40
N ASP A 102 3.69 -8.35 -7.17
CA ASP A 102 2.44 -8.19 -7.91
C ASP A 102 1.29 -7.63 -7.05
N PHE A 103 1.41 -7.75 -5.72
CA PHE A 103 0.51 -7.13 -4.75
C PHE A 103 1.29 -6.42 -3.63
N VAL A 104 0.83 -5.23 -3.22
CA VAL A 104 1.40 -4.46 -2.12
C VAL A 104 0.33 -4.12 -1.09
N PHE A 105 0.60 -4.37 0.19
CA PHE A 105 -0.18 -3.82 1.30
C PHE A 105 0.66 -2.76 2.02
N SER A 106 0.08 -1.59 2.29
CA SER A 106 0.79 -0.47 2.94
C SER A 106 0.04 -0.02 4.20
N ASP A 107 0.57 -0.39 5.36
CA ASP A 107 0.13 0.00 6.72
C ASP A 107 1.22 0.77 7.50
N GLY A 108 2.44 0.80 6.96
CA GLY A 108 3.57 1.59 7.41
C GLY A 108 4.36 2.13 6.22
N PRO A 109 5.61 2.59 6.42
CA PRO A 109 6.26 2.82 7.71
C PRO A 109 5.53 3.88 8.56
N GLU A 110 5.90 4.04 9.83
CA GLU A 110 5.41 5.14 10.65
C GLU A 110 5.84 6.48 10.00
N ARG A 111 4.88 7.40 9.88
CA ARG A 111 4.96 8.51 8.91
C ARG A 111 5.63 9.77 9.42
N HIS A 112 6.12 9.77 10.65
CA HIS A 112 6.90 10.88 11.16
C HIS A 112 8.34 10.78 10.67
N SER A 113 8.85 11.89 10.12
CA SER A 113 10.23 11.98 9.66
C SER A 113 11.19 11.69 10.83
N PRO A 114 12.16 10.78 10.71
CA PRO A 114 13.21 10.61 11.72
C PRO A 114 14.11 11.84 11.93
N VAL A 115 14.10 12.80 10.99
CA VAL A 115 14.97 14.01 11.06
C VAL A 115 14.37 15.10 11.93
N ASN A 116 13.12 15.47 11.69
CA ASN A 116 12.47 16.62 12.33
C ASN A 116 11.05 16.33 12.87
N ASN A 117 10.61 15.06 12.86
CA ASN A 117 9.30 14.63 13.33
C ASN A 117 8.10 15.27 12.58
N ASP A 118 8.30 15.79 11.36
CA ASP A 118 7.18 16.22 10.52
C ASP A 118 6.33 15.01 10.12
N LYS A 119 5.01 15.19 10.07
CA LYS A 119 4.10 14.16 9.53
C LYS A 119 4.17 14.14 8.00
N LEU A 120 4.67 13.05 7.45
CA LEU A 120 4.88 12.83 6.02
C LEU A 120 3.97 11.71 5.48
N PHE A 121 4.19 11.30 4.23
CA PHE A 121 3.50 10.16 3.61
C PHE A 121 4.49 9.02 3.33
N ASP A 122 3.98 7.81 3.18
CA ASP A 122 4.75 6.66 2.70
C ASP A 122 4.97 6.77 1.18
N LEU A 123 6.24 6.84 0.77
CA LEU A 123 6.63 6.93 -0.64
C LEU A 123 6.98 5.58 -1.28
N ASP A 124 7.03 4.50 -0.51
CA ASP A 124 7.56 3.22 -0.97
C ASP A 124 6.70 2.61 -2.08
N LEU A 125 5.37 2.69 -2.01
CA LEU A 125 4.52 2.21 -3.10
C LEU A 125 4.87 2.87 -4.44
N ILE A 126 5.17 4.18 -4.45
CA ILE A 126 5.55 4.90 -5.67
C ILE A 126 6.90 4.38 -6.19
N LEU A 127 7.88 4.15 -5.31
CA LEU A 127 9.19 3.63 -5.69
C LEU A 127 9.10 2.19 -6.23
N ILE A 128 8.28 1.36 -5.60
CA ILE A 128 8.01 0.00 -6.04
C ILE A 128 7.39 0.01 -7.43
N VAL A 129 6.40 0.86 -7.70
CA VAL A 129 5.79 0.99 -9.03
C VAL A 129 6.78 1.50 -10.07
N LEU A 130 7.66 2.46 -9.72
CA LEU A 130 8.67 3.00 -10.63
C LEU A 130 9.69 1.95 -11.11
N ARG A 131 10.08 1.01 -10.23
CA ARG A 131 11.05 -0.04 -10.55
C ARG A 131 10.41 -1.34 -11.05
N SER A 132 9.10 -1.50 -10.93
CA SER A 132 8.41 -2.70 -11.37
C SER A 132 8.34 -2.80 -12.90
N LYS A 133 8.46 -4.04 -13.38
CA LYS A 133 8.24 -4.40 -14.80
C LYS A 133 6.80 -4.84 -15.08
N ARG A 134 6.00 -5.04 -14.04
CA ARG A 134 4.61 -5.52 -14.12
C ARG A 134 3.68 -4.51 -13.46
N PRO A 135 2.40 -4.45 -13.88
CA PRO A 135 1.40 -3.69 -13.15
C PRO A 135 1.29 -4.18 -11.71
N ILE A 136 1.08 -3.25 -10.78
CA ILE A 136 0.93 -3.52 -9.36
C ILE A 136 -0.49 -3.21 -8.93
N TYR A 137 -1.03 -4.08 -8.10
CA TYR A 137 -2.20 -3.80 -7.27
C TYR A 137 -1.75 -3.53 -5.84
N ALA A 138 -2.39 -2.59 -5.17
CA ALA A 138 -2.10 -2.31 -3.78
C ALA A 138 -3.36 -1.95 -2.98
N ILE A 139 -3.31 -2.26 -1.69
CA ILE A 139 -4.25 -1.78 -0.70
C ILE A 139 -3.45 -0.96 0.31
N VAL A 140 -3.94 0.23 0.63
CA VAL A 140 -3.27 1.15 1.56
C VAL A 140 -4.22 1.42 2.72
N ASP A 141 -3.73 1.19 3.94
CA ASP A 141 -4.47 1.44 5.17
C ASP A 141 -4.68 2.95 5.41
N ASN A 142 -5.54 3.29 6.36
CA ASN A 142 -6.16 4.60 6.57
C ASN A 142 -5.16 5.76 6.80
N HIS A 143 -4.57 6.24 5.70
CA HIS A 143 -3.47 7.18 5.69
C HIS A 143 -3.76 8.33 4.73
N TYR A 144 -4.57 9.29 5.16
CA TYR A 144 -5.06 10.38 4.30
C TYR A 144 -4.00 11.17 3.52
N LEU A 145 -2.81 11.40 4.10
CA LEU A 145 -1.74 12.10 3.37
C LEU A 145 -1.15 11.23 2.26
N THR A 146 -0.94 9.94 2.53
CA THR A 146 -0.56 8.94 1.51
C THR A 146 -1.64 8.87 0.43
N PHE A 147 -2.91 8.77 0.80
CA PHE A 147 -4.04 8.75 -0.14
C PHE A 147 -4.04 9.95 -1.08
N TYR A 148 -3.86 11.15 -0.52
CA TYR A 148 -3.82 12.37 -1.31
C TYR A 148 -2.70 12.34 -2.35
N ILE A 149 -1.49 11.96 -1.94
CA ILE A 149 -0.34 11.90 -2.85
C ILE A 149 -0.55 10.82 -3.91
N LEU A 150 -1.01 9.63 -3.54
CA LEU A 150 -1.28 8.55 -4.49
C LEU A 150 -2.32 8.95 -5.55
N GLN A 151 -3.34 9.74 -5.18
CA GLN A 151 -4.28 10.31 -6.15
C GLN A 151 -3.62 11.32 -7.10
N LYS A 152 -2.63 12.09 -6.64
CA LYS A 152 -1.87 13.00 -7.52
C LYS A 152 -0.93 12.24 -8.46
N VAL A 153 -0.37 11.12 -8.00
CA VAL A 153 0.54 10.31 -8.81
C VAL A 153 -0.23 9.44 -9.81
N PHE A 154 -1.13 8.60 -9.33
CA PHE A 154 -1.80 7.58 -10.14
C PHE A 154 -3.13 8.03 -10.74
N GLY A 155 -3.68 9.15 -10.28
CA GLY A 155 -5.00 9.61 -10.67
C GLY A 155 -6.11 8.89 -9.91
N ILE A 156 -7.26 9.56 -9.80
CA ILE A 156 -8.40 9.10 -8.97
C ILE A 156 -9.08 7.83 -9.49
N LYS A 157 -8.86 7.48 -10.77
CA LYS A 157 -9.37 6.23 -11.34
C LYS A 157 -8.60 5.02 -10.84
N ASN A 158 -7.29 5.19 -10.62
CA ASN A 158 -6.41 4.12 -10.19
C ASN A 158 -6.07 4.16 -8.70
N ALA A 159 -6.40 5.23 -7.97
CA ALA A 159 -6.24 5.36 -6.53
C ALA A 159 -7.59 5.76 -5.88
N ARG A 160 -8.39 4.74 -5.54
CA ARG A 160 -9.79 4.86 -5.11
C ARG A 160 -9.89 4.65 -3.60
N TYR A 161 -10.29 5.70 -2.87
CA TYR A 161 -10.58 5.57 -1.44
C TYR A 161 -12.02 5.08 -1.22
N SER A 162 -12.17 4.00 -0.46
CA SER A 162 -13.47 3.45 -0.04
C SER A 162 -13.80 3.87 1.39
N VAL A 163 -14.94 4.53 1.57
CA VAL A 163 -15.38 5.02 2.89
C VAL A 163 -15.81 3.89 3.82
N SER A 164 -16.49 2.89 3.26
CA SER A 164 -16.99 1.72 4.00
C SER A 164 -15.83 0.91 4.57
N HIS A 165 -14.82 0.65 3.76
CA HIS A 165 -13.63 -0.10 4.17
C HIS A 165 -12.60 0.76 4.90
N ARG A 166 -12.62 2.09 4.72
CA ARG A 166 -11.56 3.03 5.16
C ARG A 166 -10.17 2.69 4.60
N LEU A 167 -10.15 2.06 3.44
CA LEU A 167 -8.96 1.66 2.69
C LEU A 167 -8.88 2.40 1.36
N MET A 168 -7.66 2.57 0.85
CA MET A 168 -7.45 2.96 -0.55
C MET A 168 -7.02 1.76 -1.37
N PHE A 169 -7.77 1.51 -2.45
CA PHE A 169 -7.43 0.54 -3.48
C PHE A 169 -6.66 1.24 -4.59
N VAL A 170 -5.48 0.73 -4.89
CA VAL A 170 -4.61 1.23 -5.95
C VAL A 170 -4.40 0.14 -6.99
N GLY A 171 -4.58 0.43 -8.27
CA GLY A 171 -4.21 -0.50 -9.33
C GLY A 171 -5.23 -0.65 -10.47
N PRO A 172 -4.85 -1.38 -11.53
CA PRO A 172 -3.45 -1.70 -11.85
C PRO A 172 -2.66 -0.42 -12.14
N VAL A 173 -1.46 -0.30 -11.57
CA VAL A 173 -0.57 0.85 -11.79
C VAL A 173 0.81 0.42 -12.29
N ASN A 174 1.41 1.21 -13.15
CA ASN A 174 2.73 0.93 -13.73
C ASN A 174 3.67 2.14 -13.67
N ALA A 175 4.94 1.89 -14.04
CA ALA A 175 5.98 2.90 -13.99
C ALA A 175 5.70 4.16 -14.84
N ASP A 176 4.96 4.06 -15.96
CA ASP A 176 4.63 5.25 -16.77
C ASP A 176 3.74 6.24 -16.01
N GLN A 177 2.74 5.72 -15.30
CA GLN A 177 1.87 6.54 -14.44
C GLN A 177 2.66 7.20 -13.30
N ALA A 178 3.63 6.49 -12.71
CA ALA A 178 4.50 7.05 -11.68
C ALA A 178 5.60 7.98 -12.23
N ARG A 179 5.94 7.93 -13.53
CA ARG A 179 6.99 8.79 -14.10
C ARG A 179 6.52 10.21 -14.35
N HIS A 180 5.26 10.38 -14.72
CA HIS A 180 4.73 11.66 -15.18
C HIS A 180 3.66 12.19 -14.23
N LEU A 181 3.95 13.30 -13.55
CA LEU A 181 2.92 14.07 -12.86
C LEU A 181 2.06 14.77 -13.92
N ARG A 182 0.79 14.41 -14.01
CA ARG A 182 -0.13 14.92 -15.02
C ARG A 182 -0.94 16.08 -14.47
N LYS A 183 -1.07 17.17 -15.23
CA LYS A 183 -1.78 18.38 -14.79
C LYS A 183 -3.21 18.07 -14.35
N GLU A 184 -3.88 17.14 -15.02
CA GLU A 184 -5.23 16.68 -14.71
C GLU A 184 -5.37 16.05 -13.31
N ASN A 185 -4.28 15.51 -12.73
CA ASN A 185 -4.28 14.98 -11.37
C ASN A 185 -4.22 16.11 -10.32
N PHE A 186 -3.73 17.29 -10.71
CA PHE A 186 -3.70 18.49 -9.88
C PHE A 186 -4.98 19.30 -10.11
N VAL A 187 -6.01 18.96 -9.31
CA VAL A 187 -7.16 19.85 -9.13
C VAL A 187 -6.66 21.16 -8.49
N PRO A 188 -7.09 22.35 -8.97
CA PRO A 188 -6.71 23.61 -8.35
C PRO A 188 -7.25 23.69 -6.92
N ASP A 189 -6.36 23.52 -5.95
CA ASP A 189 -6.58 23.89 -4.55
C ASP A 189 -5.91 25.25 -4.32
N LEU A 190 -6.53 26.33 -4.81
CA LEU A 190 -6.08 27.70 -4.51
C LEU A 190 -6.89 28.24 -3.32
N ARG A 191 -6.21 28.57 -2.22
CA ARG A 191 -6.79 29.35 -1.12
C ARG A 191 -5.81 30.44 -0.70
N LEU A 192 -6.20 31.69 -0.92
CA LEU A 192 -5.41 32.88 -0.58
C LEU A 192 -5.63 33.35 0.87
N CYS A 193 -6.76 33.02 1.51
CA CYS A 193 -7.14 33.57 2.83
C CYS A 193 -7.78 32.55 3.80
N SER A 194 -7.77 31.25 3.51
CA SER A 194 -8.41 30.23 4.38
C SER A 194 -7.55 28.97 4.48
N PRO A 195 -7.73 28.14 5.53
CA PRO A 195 -6.96 26.91 5.68
C PRO A 195 -7.09 26.03 4.43
N THR A 196 -5.96 25.51 3.97
CA THR A 196 -5.93 24.55 2.87
C THR A 196 -6.68 23.31 3.31
N GLU A 197 -7.73 22.94 2.58
CA GLU A 197 -8.53 21.75 2.86
C GLU A 197 -8.07 20.63 1.93
N LEU A 198 -7.77 19.47 2.51
CA LEU A 198 -7.38 18.28 1.77
C LEU A 198 -8.59 17.73 1.02
N LYS A 199 -8.77 18.11 -0.25
CA LYS A 199 -9.83 17.54 -1.09
C LYS A 199 -9.41 16.17 -1.60
N LEU A 200 -9.75 15.12 -0.84
CA LEU A 200 -9.74 13.74 -1.35
C LEU A 200 -10.94 13.55 -2.27
N ARG A 201 -10.72 13.00 -3.47
CA ARG A 201 -11.83 12.58 -4.32
C ARG A 201 -12.23 11.17 -3.93
N MET A 202 -13.47 11.03 -3.48
CA MET A 202 -14.03 9.75 -3.07
C MET A 202 -14.22 8.86 -4.30
N ALA A 203 -13.95 7.57 -4.17
CA ALA A 203 -14.55 6.63 -5.09
C ALA A 203 -16.05 6.63 -4.78
N LEU A 204 -16.86 7.23 -5.65
CA LEU A 204 -18.27 6.93 -5.64
C LEU A 204 -18.38 5.45 -6.04
N ASP A 205 -19.08 4.67 -5.23
CA ASP A 205 -19.47 3.33 -5.63
C ASP A 205 -20.29 3.47 -6.92
N GLU A 206 -19.98 2.66 -7.92
CA GLU A 206 -20.67 2.67 -9.20
C GLU A 206 -22.11 2.17 -8.99
N GLU A 207 -23.04 3.09 -8.77
CA GLU A 207 -24.46 2.87 -9.01
C GLU A 207 -25.01 4.03 -9.86
N GLU A 208 -25.09 3.82 -11.17
CA GLU A 208 -26.22 4.39 -11.90
C GLU A 208 -27.47 3.64 -11.42
N PRO A 209 -28.48 4.29 -10.84
CA PRO A 209 -29.73 3.62 -10.55
C PRO A 209 -30.35 3.14 -11.87
N PRO A 210 -31.00 1.95 -11.92
CA PRO A 210 -31.59 1.47 -13.15
C PRO A 210 -32.59 2.50 -13.68
N ALA A 211 -32.55 2.72 -15.00
CA ALA A 211 -33.51 3.56 -15.69
C ALA A 211 -34.92 3.13 -15.30
N ARG A 212 -35.69 4.03 -14.68
CA ARG A 212 -37.10 3.80 -14.41
C ARG A 212 -37.82 3.76 -15.76
N GLY A 213 -38.33 2.58 -16.11
CA GLY A 213 -39.33 2.41 -17.16
C GLY A 213 -40.66 3.05 -16.79
#